data_AF-A0A6L3X189-F1
#
_entry.id   AF-A0A6L3X189-F1
#
_cell.length_a   1.000
_cell.length_b   1.000
_cell.length_c   1.000
_cell.angle_alpha   90.00
_cell.angle_beta   90.00
_cell.angle_gamma   90.00
#
_symmetry.space_group_name_H-M   'P 1'
#
loop_
_entity.id
_entity.type
_entity.pdbx_description
1 polymer ?
#
loop_
_entity_poly.entity_id
_entity_poly.type
_entity_poly.pdbx_seq_one_letter_code
_entity_poly.pdbx_strand_id
1 'polypeptide(L)' 'MTKALDFTSGYDSRRPPMLGHNAVATSQPLAAQAGMKMLQLGGNAVDAAIATAMALTVV' A
#
# COMPACT_ATOMS: atom_id res chain seq x y z
N MET A 1 -18.35 -32.93 17.24
CA MET A 1 -17.41 -32.03 17.95
C MET A 1 -16.60 -31.28 16.91
N THR A 2 -17.00 -30.05 16.57
CA THR A 2 -16.31 -29.23 15.56
C THR A 2 -15.77 -28.01 16.29
N LYS A 3 -14.46 -27.99 16.56
CA LYS A 3 -13.79 -26.83 17.17
C LYS A 3 -13.67 -25.75 16.10
N ALA A 4 -14.22 -24.56 16.35
CA ALA A 4 -14.10 -23.42 15.44
C ALA A 4 -12.63 -23.00 15.30
N LEU A 5 -12.23 -22.58 14.09
CA LEU A 5 -10.89 -22.06 13.83
C LEU A 5 -10.70 -20.73 14.57
N ASP A 6 -9.63 -20.64 15.35
CA ASP A 6 -9.26 -19.45 16.10
C ASP A 6 -8.26 -18.60 15.31
N PHE A 7 -8.76 -17.52 14.70
CA PHE A 7 -7.97 -16.57 13.93
C PHE A 7 -7.22 -15.54 14.80
N THR A 8 -7.33 -15.63 16.12
CA THR A 8 -6.67 -14.72 17.06
C THR A 8 -5.34 -15.26 17.60
N SER A 9 -4.97 -16.50 17.25
CA SER A 9 -3.67 -17.08 17.64
C SER A 9 -2.51 -16.24 17.07
N GLY A 10 -1.79 -15.56 17.97
CA GLY A 10 -0.83 -14.52 17.63
C GLY A 10 0.58 -15.05 17.48
N TYR A 11 0.99 -15.33 16.24
CA TYR A 11 2.42 -15.32 15.90
C TYR A 11 2.81 -13.90 15.47
N ASP A 12 3.93 -13.39 15.97
CA ASP A 12 4.43 -12.06 15.59
C ASP A 12 4.61 -11.96 14.07
N SER A 13 3.84 -11.06 13.44
CA SER A 13 4.07 -10.66 12.06
C SER A 13 5.02 -9.47 12.05
N ARG A 14 6.10 -9.57 11.26
CA ARG A 14 7.08 -8.49 11.10
C ARG A 14 6.97 -7.88 9.70
N ARG A 15 6.94 -6.55 9.62
CA ARG A 15 7.07 -5.80 8.37
C ARG A 15 8.45 -5.16 8.31
N PRO A 16 9.36 -5.63 7.45
CA PRO A 16 10.65 -4.95 7.28
C PRO A 16 10.43 -3.54 6.72
N PRO A 17 11.35 -2.59 7.00
CA PRO A 17 11.29 -1.28 6.37
C PRO A 17 11.40 -1.42 4.85
N MET A 18 10.59 -0.64 4.13
CA MET A 18 10.63 -0.56 2.66
C MET A 18 11.56 0.59 2.25
N LEU A 19 12.56 0.29 1.43
CA LEU A 19 13.53 1.27 0.92
C LEU A 19 13.51 1.27 -0.62
N GLY A 20 13.74 2.43 -1.22
CA GLY A 20 13.82 2.60 -2.67
C GLY A 20 14.15 4.05 -3.04
N HIS A 21 14.55 4.28 -4.29
CA HIS A 21 14.81 5.63 -4.79
C HIS A 21 13.52 6.48 -4.85
N ASN A 22 12.40 5.82 -5.13
CA ASN A 22 11.06 6.37 -5.06
C ASN A 22 10.20 5.47 -4.16
N ALA A 23 9.28 6.08 -3.39
CA ALA A 23 8.37 5.37 -2.51
C ALA A 23 7.00 6.07 -2.45
N VAL A 24 5.94 5.28 -2.25
CA VAL A 24 4.58 5.76 -1.98
C VAL A 24 4.04 5.00 -0.79
N ALA A 25 3.50 5.71 0.21
CA ALA A 25 2.91 5.14 1.41
C ALA A 25 1.49 5.66 1.60
N THR A 26 0.52 4.75 1.75
CA THR A 26 -0.90 5.06 1.97
C THR A 26 -1.61 3.84 2.57
N SER A 27 -2.81 4.03 3.13
CA SER A 27 -3.60 2.98 3.78
C SER A 27 -4.28 2.01 2.81
N GLN A 28 -4.31 2.32 1.51
CA GLN A 28 -4.97 1.50 0.49
C GLN A 28 -3.96 1.01 -0.57
N PRO A 29 -3.65 -0.31 -0.65
CA PRO A 29 -2.70 -0.86 -1.63
C PRO A 29 -2.95 -0.45 -3.09
N LEU A 30 -4.21 -0.36 -3.53
CA LEU A 30 -4.52 0.07 -4.90
C LEU A 30 -4.18 1.53 -5.16
N ALA A 31 -4.36 2.39 -4.15
CA ALA A 31 -3.95 3.79 -4.24
C ALA A 31 -2.41 3.92 -4.24
N ALA A 32 -1.71 3.12 -3.44
CA ALA A 32 -0.24 3.06 -3.48
C ALA A 32 0.25 2.64 -4.87
N GLN A 33 -0.42 1.68 -5.50
CA GLN A 33 -0.10 1.22 -6.84
C GLN A 33 -0.32 2.31 -7.91
N ALA A 34 -1.38 3.12 -7.79
CA ALA A 34 -1.61 4.26 -8.69
C ALA A 34 -0.47 5.28 -8.63
N GLY A 35 -0.03 5.66 -7.42
CA GLY A 35 1.13 6.55 -7.24
C GLY A 35 2.41 5.94 -7.78
N MET A 36 2.67 4.65 -7.51
CA MET A 36 3.83 3.94 -8.06
C MET A 36 3.82 3.88 -9.58
N LYS A 37 2.64 3.76 -10.20
CA LYS A 37 2.51 3.78 -11.67
C LYS A 37 2.89 5.13 -12.25
N MET A 38 2.51 6.24 -11.61
CA MET A 38 2.92 7.58 -12.06
C MET A 38 4.43 7.78 -11.99
N LEU A 39 5.09 7.29 -10.94
CA LEU A 39 6.55 7.32 -10.83
C LEU A 39 7.21 6.50 -11.96
N GLN A 40 6.67 5.33 -12.29
CA GLN A 40 7.17 4.48 -13.38
C GLN A 40 7.00 5.12 -14.77
N LEU A 41 6.00 5.98 -14.94
CA LEU A 41 5.77 6.73 -16.17
C LEU A 41 6.68 7.97 -16.28
N GLY A 42 7.61 8.16 -15.34
CA GLY A 42 8.53 9.30 -15.32
C GLY A 42 7.98 10.54 -14.60
N GLY A 43 6.85 10.41 -13.91
CA GLY A 43 6.30 11.48 -13.06
C GLY A 43 7.13 11.68 -11.79
N ASN A 44 6.95 12.85 -11.17
CA ASN A 44 7.62 13.20 -9.92
C ASN A 44 6.78 12.78 -8.68
N ALA A 45 7.27 13.15 -7.48
CA ALA A 45 6.59 12.84 -6.22
C ALA A 45 5.20 13.51 -6.10
N VAL A 46 5.01 14.70 -6.70
CA VAL A 46 3.73 15.42 -6.72
C VAL A 46 2.73 14.69 -7.62
N ASP A 47 3.13 14.25 -8.80
CA ASP A 47 2.28 13.47 -9.71
C ASP A 47 1.82 12.16 -9.03
N ALA A 48 2.74 11.49 -8.35
CA ALA A 48 2.47 10.28 -7.57
C ALA A 48 1.47 10.53 -6.43
N ALA A 49 1.63 11.65 -5.70
CA ALA A 49 0.72 12.02 -4.62
C ALA A 49 -0.68 12.33 -5.14
N ILE A 50 -0.81 13.06 -6.25
CA ILE A 50 -2.10 13.39 -6.86
C ILE A 50 -2.82 12.12 -7.32
N ALA A 51 -2.14 11.23 -8.04
CA ALA A 51 -2.73 9.96 -8.48
C ALA A 51 -3.16 9.08 -7.29
N THR A 52 -2.34 9.02 -6.23
CA THR A 52 -2.69 8.29 -4.99
C THR A 52 -3.93 8.89 -4.33
N ALA A 53 -4.00 10.22 -4.21
CA ALA A 53 -5.12 10.92 -3.59
C ALA A 53 -6.42 10.74 -4.38
N MET A 54 -6.38 10.83 -5.71
CA MET A 54 -7.55 10.57 -6.55
C MET A 54 -8.02 9.12 -6.41
N ALA A 55 -7.10 8.16 -6.41
CA ALA A 55 -7.46 6.75 -6.23
C ALA A 55 -8.13 6.50 -4.87
N LEU A 56 -7.66 7.10 -3.77
CA LEU A 56 -8.31 6.97 -2.45
C LEU A 56 -9.78 7.40 -2.41
N THR A 57 -10.25 8.22 -3.35
CA THR A 57 -11.66 8.61 -3.39
C THR A 57 -12.58 7.50 -3.89
N VAL A 58 -12.02 6.46 -4.54
CA VAL A 58 -12.78 5.37 -5.15
C VAL A 58 -12.47 3.99 -4.56
N VAL A 59 -11.37 3.85 -3.80
CA VAL A 59 -10.94 2.59 -3.17
C VAL A 59 -10.75 2.69 -1.67
#